data_AF-A9NPA7-F1
#
_entry.id   AF-A9NPA7-F1
#
_cell.length_a   1.000
_cell.length_b   1.000
_cell.length_c   1.000
_cell.angle_alpha   90.00
_cell.angle_beta   90.00
_cell.angle_gamma   90.00
#
_symmetry.space_group_name_H-M   'P 1'
#
loop_
_entity.id
_entity.type
_entity.pdbx_description
1 polymer ?
#
loop_
_entity_poly.entity_id
_entity_poly.type
_entity_poly.pdbx_seq_one_letter_code
_entity_poly.pdbx_strand_id
1 'polypeptide(L)'
;MKNVMDLQVWQDESQMPMCLEEIYASECVKLKRIRGLEQATKLQKLSVTGCSELEELPRIEALVCLEELWANDCVKLKRIRGLEQATKLRLLPSTESLASLQDLWAADV
;
A
#
# COMPACT_ATOMS: atom_id res chain seq x y z
N MET A 1 -0.36 -10.69 -20.20
CA MET A 1 -0.63 -11.45 -18.96
C MET A 1 0.00 -10.68 -17.81
N LYS A 2 -0.80 -10.16 -16.87
CA LYS A 2 -0.29 -9.41 -15.72
C LYS A 2 0.58 -10.35 -14.88
N ASN A 3 1.81 -9.94 -14.58
CA ASN A 3 2.73 -10.74 -13.79
C ASN A 3 2.13 -10.88 -12.39
N VAL A 4 1.68 -12.07 -11.99
CA VAL A 4 0.96 -12.27 -10.71
C VAL A 4 1.87 -11.95 -9.49
N MET A 5 3.18 -11.83 -9.71
CA MET A 5 4.15 -11.43 -8.69
C MET A 5 4.23 -9.91 -8.49
N ASP A 6 3.85 -9.10 -9.49
CA ASP A 6 3.92 -7.64 -9.41
C ASP A 6 2.59 -7.05 -9.88
N LEU A 7 1.90 -6.32 -9.00
CA LEU A 7 0.66 -5.64 -9.37
C LEU A 7 1.01 -4.35 -10.11
N GLN A 8 0.94 -4.41 -11.44
CA GLN A 8 1.02 -3.22 -12.29
C GLN A 8 -0.39 -2.73 -12.57
N VAL A 9 -0.79 -1.67 -11.86
CA VAL A 9 -2.17 -1.16 -11.93
C VAL A 9 -2.40 -0.40 -13.24
N TRP A 10 -1.38 0.36 -13.67
CA TRP A 10 -1.43 1.18 -14.87
C TRP A 10 -0.15 0.96 -15.67
N GLN A 11 -0.29 0.48 -16.91
CA GLN A 11 0.84 0.19 -17.82
C GLN A 11 1.08 1.33 -18.83
N ASP A 12 0.13 2.26 -18.93
CA ASP A 12 0.10 3.33 -19.92
C ASP A 12 -0.37 4.63 -19.21
N GLU A 13 0.35 5.74 -19.43
CA GLU A 13 0.03 7.05 -18.84
C GLU A 13 -1.33 7.62 -19.29
N SER A 14 -1.91 7.06 -20.36
CA SER A 14 -3.28 7.36 -20.82
C SER A 14 -4.36 6.67 -19.98
N GLN A 15 -4.02 5.62 -19.22
CA GLN A 15 -4.95 4.93 -18.34
C GLN A 15 -4.95 5.65 -16.99
N MET A 16 -5.81 6.66 -16.85
CA MET A 16 -5.84 7.61 -15.74
C MET A 16 -6.07 6.95 -14.36
N PRO A 17 -5.05 6.90 -13.48
CA PRO A 17 -5.20 6.54 -12.06
C PRO A 17 -5.79 7.67 -11.22
N MET A 18 -5.87 8.87 -11.78
CA MET A 18 -6.29 10.10 -11.10
C MET A 18 -7.76 10.15 -10.68
N CYS A 19 -8.54 9.10 -10.96
CA CYS A 19 -9.91 8.93 -10.45
C CYS A 19 -10.06 7.68 -9.57
N LEU A 20 -8.98 6.96 -9.28
CA LEU A 20 -9.04 5.76 -8.46
C LEU A 20 -9.07 6.15 -6.98
N GLU A 21 -10.11 5.71 -6.27
CA GLU A 21 -10.33 6.05 -4.86
C GLU A 21 -10.00 4.88 -3.93
N GLU A 22 -10.18 3.63 -4.37
CA GLU A 22 -9.97 2.46 -3.53
C GLU A 22 -9.26 1.33 -4.28
N ILE A 23 -8.30 0.68 -3.62
CA ILE A 23 -7.63 -0.54 -4.10
C ILE A 23 -7.71 -1.61 -3.03
N TYR A 24 -8.19 -2.79 -3.44
CA TYR A 24 -8.16 -3.99 -2.61
C TYR A 24 -7.36 -5.08 -3.33
N ALA A 25 -6.20 -5.38 -2.78
CA ALA A 25 -5.29 -6.46 -3.20
C ALA A 25 -5.01 -7.40 -2.02
N SER A 26 -6.02 -7.67 -1.19
CA SER A 26 -5.90 -8.58 -0.06
C SER A 26 -5.62 -10.01 -0.53
N GLU A 27 -4.94 -10.80 0.30
CA GLU A 27 -4.61 -12.22 0.12
C GLU A 27 -3.84 -12.54 -1.17
N CYS A 28 -3.20 -11.55 -1.78
CA CYS A 28 -2.30 -11.76 -2.90
C CYS A 28 -0.95 -12.26 -2.38
N VAL A 29 -0.91 -13.53 -1.92
CA VAL A 29 0.26 -14.12 -1.25
C VAL A 29 1.53 -14.17 -2.10
N LYS A 30 1.43 -14.06 -3.42
CA LYS A 30 2.57 -14.01 -4.35
C LYS A 30 2.97 -12.59 -4.74
N LEU A 31 2.21 -11.58 -4.33
CA LEU A 31 2.46 -10.19 -4.66
C LEU A 31 3.69 -9.69 -3.92
N LYS A 32 4.71 -9.29 -4.68
CA LYS A 32 5.98 -8.77 -4.18
C LYS A 32 6.01 -7.26 -4.16
N ARG A 33 5.43 -6.62 -5.18
CA ARG A 33 5.49 -5.17 -5.38
C ARG A 33 4.22 -4.64 -6.04
N ILE A 34 3.88 -3.40 -5.72
CA ILE A 34 2.82 -2.67 -6.41
C ILE A 34 3.45 -1.48 -7.12
N ARG A 35 3.18 -1.33 -8.42
CA ARG A 35 3.72 -0.26 -9.27
C ARG A 35 2.60 0.52 -9.94
N GLY A 36 2.84 1.81 -10.18
CA GLY A 36 1.92 2.70 -10.89
C GLY A 36 0.89 3.39 -10.00
N LEU A 37 1.03 3.34 -8.67
CA LEU A 37 0.16 4.11 -7.77
C LEU A 37 0.63 5.54 -7.54
N GLU A 38 1.80 5.90 -8.02
CA GLU A 38 2.41 7.23 -7.84
C GLU A 38 1.56 8.36 -8.44
N GLN A 39 0.64 8.04 -9.35
CA GLN A 39 -0.25 9.02 -9.98
C GLN A 39 -1.69 8.95 -9.41
N ALA A 40 -1.98 8.03 -8.48
CA ALA A 40 -3.30 7.83 -7.88
C ALA A 40 -3.58 8.86 -6.77
N THR A 41 -3.57 10.14 -7.11
CA THR A 41 -3.67 11.26 -6.16
C THR A 41 -5.01 11.35 -5.41
N LYS A 42 -6.06 10.69 -5.92
CA LYS A 42 -7.38 10.58 -5.27
C LYS A 42 -7.58 9.30 -4.48
N LEU A 43 -6.58 8.43 -4.41
CA LEU A 43 -6.68 7.17 -3.68
C LEU A 43 -6.85 7.45 -2.20
N GLN A 44 -7.96 6.99 -1.64
CA GLN A 44 -8.35 7.13 -0.24
C GLN A 44 -8.10 5.84 0.53
N LYS A 45 -8.28 4.67 -0.10
CA LYS A 45 -8.14 3.38 0.59
C LYS A 45 -7.22 2.42 -0.16
N LEU A 46 -6.30 1.79 0.57
CA LEU A 46 -5.42 0.75 0.06
C LEU A 46 -5.39 -0.44 1.02
N SER A 47 -5.89 -1.59 0.58
CA SER A 47 -5.73 -2.87 1.28
C SER A 47 -4.76 -3.78 0.55
N VAL A 48 -3.76 -4.27 1.25
CA VAL A 48 -2.83 -5.33 0.83
C VAL A 48 -2.73 -6.43 1.90
N THR A 49 -3.71 -6.49 2.80
CA THR A 49 -3.75 -7.46 3.91
C THR A 49 -3.53 -8.89 3.43
N GLY A 50 -2.66 -9.66 4.08
CA GLY A 50 -2.38 -11.05 3.73
C GLY A 50 -1.44 -11.24 2.53
N CYS A 51 -0.83 -10.16 2.01
CA CYS A 51 0.23 -10.28 0.99
C CYS A 51 1.56 -10.66 1.65
N SER A 52 1.75 -11.94 1.95
CA SER A 52 2.93 -12.45 2.67
C SER A 52 4.27 -12.21 1.95
N GLU A 53 4.26 -12.18 0.61
CA GLU A 53 5.47 -11.94 -0.20
C GLU A 53 5.73 -10.45 -0.49
N LEU A 54 4.88 -9.54 -0.03
CA LEU A 54 4.98 -8.12 -0.34
C LEU A 54 6.20 -7.53 0.35
N GLU A 55 7.17 -7.06 -0.44
CA GLU A 55 8.42 -6.51 0.06
C GLU A 55 8.35 -4.99 0.23
N GLU A 56 7.66 -4.32 -0.71
CA GLU A 56 7.58 -2.86 -0.78
C GLU A 56 6.22 -2.38 -1.29
N LEU A 57 5.75 -1.29 -0.68
CA LEU A 57 4.66 -0.48 -1.21
C LEU A 57 5.23 0.67 -2.07
N PRO A 58 4.45 1.17 -3.04
CA PRO A 58 4.80 2.38 -3.78
C PRO A 58 4.91 3.55 -2.82
N ARG A 59 5.59 4.62 -3.26
CA ARG A 59 5.81 5.79 -2.41
C ARG A 59 4.48 6.41 -2.03
N ILE A 60 4.12 6.33 -0.75
CA ILE A 60 2.86 6.86 -0.22
C ILE A 60 2.84 8.39 -0.28
N GLU A 61 4.01 9.04 -0.42
CA GLU A 61 4.15 10.51 -0.54
C GLU A 61 3.29 11.10 -1.68
N ALA A 62 3.05 10.33 -2.75
CA ALA A 62 2.25 10.77 -3.88
C ALA A 62 0.74 10.54 -3.68
N LEU A 63 0.36 9.73 -2.68
CA LEU A 63 -1.02 9.39 -2.34
C LEU A 63 -1.57 10.40 -1.32
N VAL A 64 -1.63 11.66 -1.72
CA VAL A 64 -1.97 12.81 -0.85
C VAL A 64 -3.38 12.75 -0.23
N CYS A 65 -4.28 11.96 -0.82
CA CYS A 65 -5.63 11.74 -0.30
C CYS A 65 -5.79 10.41 0.44
N LEU A 66 -4.72 9.65 0.69
CA LEU A 66 -4.83 8.35 1.34
C LEU A 66 -5.26 8.52 2.80
N GLU A 67 -6.41 7.94 3.12
CA GLU A 67 -7.03 8.00 4.44
C GLU A 67 -6.91 6.67 5.16
N GLU A 68 -6.92 5.53 4.46
CA GLU A 68 -6.88 4.20 5.05
C GLU A 68 -5.85 3.30 4.35
N LEU A 69 -4.95 2.70 5.13
CA LEU A 69 -3.98 1.71 4.66
C LEU A 69 -4.03 0.46 5.54
N TRP A 70 -4.37 -0.67 4.94
CA TRP A 70 -4.34 -1.98 5.58
C TRP A 70 -3.24 -2.84 4.97
N ALA A 71 -2.20 -3.13 5.75
CA ALA A 71 -1.07 -3.98 5.34
C ALA A 71 -0.79 -5.09 6.36
N ASN A 72 -1.85 -5.61 6.98
CA ASN A 72 -1.75 -6.68 7.97
C ASN A 72 -1.25 -7.97 7.32
N ASP A 73 -0.59 -8.83 8.09
CA ASP A 73 -0.09 -10.14 7.64
C ASP A 73 0.85 -10.07 6.41
N CYS A 74 1.42 -8.90 6.13
CA CYS A 74 2.48 -8.69 5.15
C CYS A 74 3.85 -8.92 5.80
N VAL A 75 4.17 -10.19 6.10
CA VAL A 75 5.36 -10.56 6.88
C VAL A 75 6.70 -10.15 6.26
N LYS A 76 6.77 -9.93 4.94
CA LYS A 76 7.97 -9.44 4.23
C LYS A 76 8.01 -7.93 4.05
N LEU A 77 6.93 -7.22 4.37
CA LEU A 77 6.88 -5.77 4.25
C LEU A 77 7.66 -5.21 5.44
N LYS A 78 8.81 -4.59 5.16
CA LYS A 78 9.72 -4.12 6.21
C LYS A 78 9.62 -2.63 6.50
N ARG A 79 9.21 -1.83 5.52
CA ARG A 79 9.10 -0.38 5.66
C ARG A 79 8.12 0.18 4.67
N ILE A 80 7.35 1.18 5.11
CA ILE A 80 6.49 1.99 4.27
C ILE A 80 7.10 3.38 4.22
N ARG A 81 7.40 3.90 3.02
CA ARG A 81 8.03 5.22 2.83
C ARG A 81 6.99 6.26 2.46
N GLY A 82 7.15 7.51 2.91
CA GLY A 82 6.24 8.61 2.59
C GLY A 82 5.02 8.70 3.50
N LEU A 83 5.01 7.97 4.62
CA LEU A 83 3.95 8.05 5.64
C LEU A 83 3.96 9.42 6.32
N GLU A 84 5.13 10.03 6.47
CA GLU A 84 5.34 11.35 7.06
C GLU A 84 4.65 12.48 6.29
N GLN A 85 4.43 12.28 4.98
CA GLN A 85 3.73 13.22 4.10
C GLN A 85 2.23 12.93 3.99
N ALA A 86 1.79 11.76 4.47
CA ALA A 86 0.41 11.32 4.40
C ALA A 86 -0.42 11.96 5.54
N THR A 87 -0.63 13.27 5.43
CA THR A 87 -1.27 14.11 6.47
C THR A 87 -2.70 13.72 6.83
N LYS A 88 -3.39 12.96 5.97
CA LYS A 88 -4.77 12.48 6.18
C LYS A 88 -4.85 11.01 6.60
N LEU A 89 -3.72 10.32 6.68
CA LEU A 89 -3.71 8.88 6.83
C LEU A 89 -4.10 8.46 8.25
N ARG A 90 -5.13 7.63 8.34
CA ARG A 90 -5.53 6.88 9.52
C ARG A 90 -5.06 5.45 9.33
N LEU A 91 -3.96 5.11 10.00
CA LEU A 91 -3.59 3.71 10.18
C LEU A 91 -4.60 3.09 11.14
N LEU A 92 -5.45 2.20 10.64
CA LEU A 92 -6.42 1.49 11.46
C LEU A 92 -5.70 0.27 12.07
N PRO A 93 -5.46 0.25 13.40
CA PRO A 93 -4.95 -0.96 14.04
C PRO A 93 -6.02 -2.04 13.98
N SER A 94 -5.74 -3.16 13.33
CA SER A 94 -6.60 -4.33 13.41
C SER A 94 -6.39 -5.04 14.75
N THR A 95 -7.50 -5.40 15.39
CA THR A 95 -7.61 -5.81 16.80
C THR A 95 -7.06 -7.21 17.14
N GLU A 96 -6.30 -7.88 16.27
CA GLU A 96 -5.85 -9.27 16.52
C GLU A 96 -4.35 -9.53 16.31
N SER A 97 -3.54 -8.55 15.85
CA SER A 97 -2.09 -8.75 15.70
C SER A 97 -1.32 -7.44 15.83
N LEU A 98 -1.21 -6.94 17.06
CA LEU A 98 -0.51 -5.69 17.39
C LEU A 98 1.02 -5.76 17.26
N ALA A 99 1.60 -6.96 17.10
CA ALA A 99 3.05 -7.11 17.10
C ALA A 99 3.70 -6.62 15.80
N SER A 100 3.10 -6.87 14.64
CA SER A 100 3.81 -6.71 13.35
C SER A 100 3.76 -5.29 12.77
N LEU A 101 2.70 -4.53 13.05
CA LEU A 101 2.59 -3.14 12.60
C LEU A 101 3.37 -2.17 13.50
N GLN A 102 3.61 -2.54 14.76
CA GLN A 102 4.44 -1.76 15.67
C GLN A 102 5.94 -1.77 15.31
N ASP A 103 6.38 -2.53 14.32
CA ASP A 103 7.78 -2.44 13.85
C ASP A 103 7.90 -1.61 12.57
N LEU A 104 6.77 -1.30 11.92
CA LEU A 104 6.74 -0.52 10.67
C LEU A 104 6.78 1.01 10.89
N TRP A 105 6.47 1.49 12.09
CA TRP A 105 6.54 2.91 12.48
C TRP A 105 7.89 3.32 13.09
N ALA A 106 8.70 2.36 13.55
CA ALA A 106 9.80 2.63 14.47
C ALA A 106 11.10 3.13 13.82
N ALA A 107 11.09 3.52 12.53
CA ALA A 107 12.34 3.81 11.83
C ALA A 107 12.75 5.29 11.75
N ASP A 108 11.86 6.28 11.92
CA ASP A 108 12.26 7.69 11.73
C ASP A 108 11.40 8.69 12.55
N VAL A 109 11.49 8.63 13.89
CA VAL A 109 11.22 9.77 14.79
C VAL A 109 12.43 9.98 15.70
#